data_AF-A0A6Y0F4G7-F1
#
_entry.id   AF-A0A6Y0F4G7-F1
#
_cell.length_a   1.000
_cell.length_b   1.000
_cell.length_c   1.000
_cell.angle_alpha   90.00
_cell.angle_beta   90.00
_cell.angle_gamma   90.00
#
_symmetry.space_group_name_H-M   'P 1'
#
loop_
_entity.id
_entity.type
_entity.pdbx_description
1 polymer ?
#
loop_
_entity_poly.entity_id
_entity_poly.type
_entity_poly.pdbx_seq_one_letter_code
_entity_poly.pdbx_strand_id
1 'polypeptide(L)'
;MTTIAFDGETMACDTCVTGNFKYYTDTKIYENDHFVMGVSGDAGVGRLLVVDAEILTPKYYDFDFSALVFVKEDNRIFRVEFFKSWDSPLSSVIPIAGNAAAVGSGAPYALTAMFMG
;
A
#
# COMPACT_ATOMS: atom_id res chain seq x y z
N MET A 1 10.09 4.20 8.85
CA MET A 1 8.80 3.70 9.33
C MET A 1 7.81 4.09 8.28
N THR A 2 6.94 3.18 7.82
CA THR A 2 5.91 3.53 6.83
C THR A 2 4.55 3.13 7.37
N THR A 3 3.56 4.01 7.21
CA THR A 3 2.17 3.74 7.53
C THR A 3 1.33 4.31 6.41
N ILE A 4 0.52 3.46 5.80
CA ILE A 4 -0.59 3.86 4.93
C ILE A 4 -1.85 3.44 5.66
N ALA A 5 -2.82 4.35 5.79
CA ALA A 5 -4.10 4.09 6.40
C ALA A 5 -5.23 4.54 5.45
N PHE A 6 -6.33 3.82 5.49
CA PHE A 6 -7.57 4.10 4.79
C PHE A 6 -8.73 3.92 5.78
N ASP A 7 -9.63 4.90 5.87
CA ASP A 7 -10.75 4.90 6.83
C ASP A 7 -12.12 4.58 6.20
N GLY A 8 -12.16 4.39 4.88
CA GLY A 8 -13.37 4.12 4.11
C GLY A 8 -13.61 5.19 3.04
N GLU A 9 -12.95 6.33 3.19
CA GLU A 9 -13.10 7.49 2.31
C GLU A 9 -11.75 8.11 1.99
N THR A 10 -10.91 8.31 3.01
CA THR A 10 -9.63 9.00 2.91
C THR A 10 -8.47 8.03 3.06
N MET A 11 -7.48 8.14 2.18
CA MET A 11 -6.19 7.47 2.34
C MET A 11 -5.14 8.48 2.82
N ALA A 12 -4.39 8.13 3.85
CA ALA A 12 -3.33 8.95 4.42
C ALA A 12 -2.03 8.16 4.57
N CYS A 13 -0.91 8.85 4.43
CA CYS A 13 0.42 8.26 4.60
C CYS A 13 1.34 9.15 5.43
N ASP A 14 2.28 8.54 6.11
CA ASP A 14 3.48 9.25 6.53
C ASP A 14 4.42 9.46 5.32
N THR A 15 5.36 10.40 5.44
CA THR A 15 6.31 10.73 4.40
C THR A 15 7.74 10.27 4.69
N CYS A 16 7.99 9.64 5.84
CA CYS A 16 9.35 9.33 6.27
C CYS A 16 9.87 8.06 5.60
N VAL A 17 11.05 8.13 4.99
CA VAL A 17 11.80 6.97 4.50
C VAL A 17 12.99 6.73 5.42
N THR A 18 13.18 5.48 5.83
CA THR A 18 14.27 5.08 6.73
C THR A 18 14.94 3.81 6.21
N GLY A 19 16.27 3.83 6.16
CA GLY A 19 17.14 2.70 5.81
C GLY A 19 18.58 3.08 6.13
N ASN A 20 19.48 3.03 5.15
CA ASN A 20 20.83 3.60 5.28
C ASN A 20 20.82 5.12 5.51
N PHE A 21 19.76 5.80 5.08
CA PHE A 21 19.54 7.23 5.26
C PHE A 21 18.11 7.48 5.77
N LYS A 22 17.91 8.65 6.39
CA LYS A 22 16.58 9.15 6.78
C LYS A 22 16.27 10.41 5.98
N TYR A 23 15.18 10.39 5.24
CA TYR A 23 14.68 11.52 4.47
C TYR A 23 13.15 11.48 4.38
N TYR A 24 12.55 12.48 3.75
CA TYR A 24 11.11 12.61 3.59
C TYR A 24 10.76 12.70 2.10
N THR A 25 9.74 11.96 1.68
CA THR A 25 9.17 12.05 0.32
C THR A 25 7.94 12.95 0.33
N ASP A 26 7.51 13.44 -0.83
CA ASP A 26 6.29 14.24 -0.90
C ASP A 26 5.04 13.41 -0.60
N THR A 27 5.03 12.16 -1.04
CA THR A 27 3.92 11.22 -0.87
C THR A 27 4.39 9.77 -0.90
N LYS A 28 3.53 8.86 -0.44
CA LYS A 28 3.58 7.41 -0.68
C LYS A 28 2.24 6.90 -1.27
N ILE A 29 1.38 7.81 -1.67
CA ILE A 29 0.09 7.57 -2.33
C ILE A 29 0.23 7.97 -3.80
N TYR A 30 -0.18 7.07 -4.68
CA TYR A 30 -0.08 7.17 -6.13
C TYR A 30 -1.45 6.92 -6.74
N GLU A 31 -1.70 7.47 -7.93
CA GLU A 31 -3.00 7.39 -8.56
C GLU A 31 -2.85 7.24 -10.07
N ASN A 32 -3.68 6.38 -10.66
CA ASN A 32 -3.89 6.26 -12.10
C ASN A 32 -5.40 6.26 -12.42
N ASP A 33 -5.78 6.01 -13.67
CA ASP A 33 -7.18 6.08 -14.09
C ASP A 33 -8.10 5.08 -13.36
N HIS A 34 -7.55 3.97 -12.85
CA HIS A 34 -8.32 2.88 -12.24
C HIS A 34 -8.15 2.79 -10.72
N PHE A 35 -7.01 3.20 -10.19
CA PHE A 35 -6.60 2.89 -8.83
C PHE A 35 -6.04 4.11 -8.08
N VAL A 36 -6.29 4.14 -6.77
CA VAL A 36 -5.52 4.91 -5.78
C VAL A 36 -4.74 3.92 -4.92
N MET A 37 -3.43 4.11 -4.82
CA MET A 37 -2.50 3.13 -4.27
C MET A 37 -1.60 3.76 -3.21
N GLY A 38 -1.74 3.34 -1.97
CA GLY A 38 -0.81 3.71 -0.91
C GLY A 38 0.19 2.58 -0.65
N VAL A 39 1.48 2.88 -0.75
CA VAL A 39 2.54 1.86 -0.83
C VAL A 39 3.50 1.95 0.36
N SER A 40 3.74 0.80 0.99
CA SER A 40 4.76 0.59 2.02
C SER A 40 5.81 -0.39 1.53
N GLY A 41 7.07 0.00 1.55
CA GLY A 41 8.18 -0.85 1.10
C GLY A 41 9.30 0.00 0.51
N ASP A 42 9.97 -0.54 -0.50
CA ASP A 42 10.99 0.16 -1.27
C ASP A 42 10.44 1.45 -1.91
N ALA A 43 11.19 2.56 -1.78
CA ALA A 43 10.75 3.89 -2.21
C ALA A 43 10.49 4.03 -3.72
N GLY A 44 11.02 3.11 -4.54
CA GLY A 44 10.79 3.06 -5.99
C GLY A 44 9.49 2.36 -6.40
N VAL A 45 8.89 1.55 -5.51
CA VAL A 45 7.79 0.63 -5.88
C VAL A 45 6.54 1.39 -6.29
N GLY A 46 6.24 2.52 -5.65
CA GLY A 46 5.04 3.29 -5.98
C GLY A 46 4.99 3.76 -7.44
N ARG A 47 6.14 4.11 -8.03
CA ARG A 47 6.23 4.49 -9.45
C ARG A 47 6.09 3.30 -10.40
N LEU A 48 6.45 2.10 -9.95
CA LEU A 48 6.25 0.88 -10.72
C LEU A 48 4.77 0.47 -10.69
N LEU A 49 4.15 0.52 -9.51
CA LEU A 49 2.75 0.13 -9.33
C LEU A 49 1.77 1.10 -10.01
N VAL A 50 2.07 2.39 -10.07
CA VAL A 50 1.15 3.37 -10.69
C VAL A 50 0.93 3.15 -12.19
N VAL A 51 1.92 2.59 -12.89
CA VAL A 51 1.81 2.26 -14.32
C VAL A 51 1.33 0.83 -14.56
N ASP A 52 1.08 0.07 -13.48
CA ASP A 52 0.67 -1.31 -13.55
C ASP A 52 -0.86 -1.44 -13.57
N ALA A 53 -1.42 -1.64 -14.76
CA ALA A 53 -2.85 -1.84 -14.95
C ALA A 53 -3.37 -3.19 -14.40
N GLU A 54 -2.47 -4.13 -14.09
CA GLU A 54 -2.80 -5.48 -13.65
C GLU A 54 -2.30 -5.77 -12.22
N ILE A 55 -2.19 -4.74 -11.37
CA ILE A 55 -1.72 -4.87 -9.98
C ILE A 55 -2.55 -5.85 -9.14
N LEU A 56 -3.82 -6.03 -9.48
CA LEU A 56 -4.74 -6.97 -8.82
C LEU A 56 -4.64 -8.41 -9.35
N THR A 57 -3.77 -8.66 -10.33
CA THR A 57 -3.45 -10.02 -10.81
C THR A 57 -2.20 -10.51 -10.09
N PRO A 58 -2.23 -11.67 -9.42
CA PRO A 58 -1.04 -12.26 -8.79
C PRO A 58 0.12 -12.40 -9.78
N LYS A 59 1.25 -11.75 -9.49
CA LYS A 59 2.45 -11.79 -10.33
C LYS A 59 3.73 -11.49 -9.58
N TYR A 60 4.85 -11.76 -10.23
CA TYR A 60 6.18 -11.52 -9.68
C TYR A 60 6.56 -10.04 -9.75
N TYR A 61 7.23 -9.55 -8.71
CA TYR A 61 7.86 -8.23 -8.67
C TYR A 61 9.32 -8.35 -8.20
N ASP A 62 10.11 -7.30 -8.39
CA ASP A 62 11.53 -7.32 -8.03
C ASP A 62 11.86 -6.74 -6.65
N PHE A 63 10.84 -6.31 -5.89
CA PHE A 63 10.99 -5.52 -4.67
C PHE A 63 9.96 -5.92 -3.61
N ASP A 64 10.30 -5.78 -2.34
CA ASP A 64 9.38 -6.08 -1.24
C ASP A 64 8.40 -4.93 -1.02
N PHE A 65 7.10 -5.23 -0.93
CA PHE A 65 6.10 -4.22 -0.62
C PHE A 65 4.80 -4.78 -0.02
N SER A 66 4.07 -3.86 0.61
CA SER A 66 2.66 -3.98 0.96
C SER A 66 1.95 -2.72 0.49
N ALA A 67 0.86 -2.87 -0.25
CA ALA A 67 0.09 -1.76 -0.80
C ALA A 67 -1.39 -1.90 -0.42
N LEU A 68 -2.04 -0.76 -0.17
CA LEU A 68 -3.49 -0.63 -0.22
C LEU A 68 -3.86 -0.12 -1.60
N VAL A 69 -4.73 -0.83 -2.30
CA VAL A 69 -5.17 -0.53 -3.67
C VAL A 69 -6.67 -0.33 -3.64
N PHE A 70 -7.10 0.93 -3.77
CA PHE A 70 -8.50 1.30 -3.90
C PHE A 70 -8.89 1.37 -5.37
N VAL A 71 -9.94 0.64 -5.76
CA VAL A 71 -10.48 0.57 -7.11
C VAL A 71 -11.57 1.61 -7.26
N LYS A 72 -11.37 2.56 -8.17
CA LYS A 72 -12.27 3.71 -8.35
C LYS A 72 -13.64 3.33 -8.91
N GLU A 73 -13.69 2.30 -9.76
CA GLU A 73 -14.91 1.92 -10.48
C GLU A 73 -15.98 1.34 -9.55
N ASP A 74 -15.59 0.55 -8.55
CA ASP A 74 -16.50 -0.20 -7.70
C ASP A 74 -16.30 0.04 -6.19
N ASN A 75 -15.46 1.02 -5.84
CA ASN A 75 -15.16 1.43 -4.47
C ASN A 75 -14.66 0.28 -3.58
N ARG A 76 -13.94 -0.69 -4.14
CA ARG A 76 -13.34 -1.79 -3.37
C ARG A 76 -11.90 -1.48 -3.01
N ILE A 77 -11.46 -1.98 -1.86
CA ILE A 77 -10.07 -1.91 -1.43
C ILE A 77 -9.45 -3.30 -1.28
N PHE A 78 -8.22 -3.42 -1.78
CA PHE A 78 -7.42 -4.62 -1.74
C PHE A 78 -6.11 -4.34 -1.02
N ARG A 79 -5.60 -5.36 -0.32
CA ARG A 79 -4.22 -5.40 0.12
C ARG A 79 -3.43 -6.23 -0.89
N VAL A 80 -2.39 -5.63 -1.46
CA VAL A 80 -1.45 -6.32 -2.36
C VAL A 80 -0.09 -6.41 -1.70
N GLU A 81 0.42 -7.63 -1.53
CA GLU A 81 1.68 -7.88 -0.84
C GLU A 81 2.59 -8.75 -1.69
N PHE A 82 3.87 -8.41 -1.72
CA PHE A 82 4.89 -9.23 -2.35
C PHE A 82 6.20 -9.13 -1.57
N PHE A 83 6.79 -10.28 -1.27
CA PHE A 83 8.03 -10.38 -0.50
C PHE A 83 9.00 -11.29 -1.24
N LYS A 84 9.85 -10.67 -2.08
CA LYS A 84 10.99 -11.30 -2.74
C LYS A 84 11.96 -11.89 -1.73
N SER A 85 12.18 -11.20 -0.61
CA SER A 85 13.05 -11.69 0.47
C SER A 85 12.61 -13.03 1.07
N TRP A 86 11.36 -13.46 0.80
CA TRP A 86 10.80 -14.73 1.24
C TRP A 86 10.63 -15.72 0.08
N ASP A 87 11.28 -15.45 -1.06
CA ASP A 87 11.19 -16.25 -2.30
C ASP A 87 9.73 -16.47 -2.76
N SER A 88 8.87 -15.48 -2.53
CA SER A 88 7.47 -15.53 -2.94
C SER A 88 7.37 -15.60 -4.47
N PRO A 89 6.68 -16.60 -5.05
CA PRO A 89 6.60 -16.72 -6.50
C PRO A 89 5.68 -15.67 -7.14
N LEU A 90 4.64 -15.23 -6.43
CA LEU A 90 3.62 -14.30 -6.91
C LEU A 90 3.15 -13.40 -5.76
N SER A 91 2.63 -12.22 -6.10
CA SER A 91 1.97 -11.33 -5.15
C SER A 91 0.69 -11.95 -4.60
N SER A 92 0.41 -11.65 -3.34
CA SER A 92 -0.88 -11.92 -2.71
C SER A 92 -1.80 -10.73 -2.96
N VAL A 93 -3.02 -11.00 -3.43
CA VAL A 93 -4.07 -9.99 -3.64
C VAL A 93 -5.24 -10.37 -2.75
N ILE A 94 -5.47 -9.56 -1.71
CA ILE A 94 -6.41 -9.88 -0.64
C ILE A 94 -7.50 -8.80 -0.61
N PRO A 95 -8.76 -9.12 -0.93
CA PRO A 95 -9.86 -8.17 -0.76
C PRO A 95 -10.04 -7.86 0.72
N ILE A 96 -10.20 -6.59 1.06
CA ILE A 96 -10.48 -6.17 2.44
C ILE A 96 -11.98 -6.02 2.60
N ALA A 97 -12.55 -6.80 3.53
CA ALA A 97 -13.94 -6.65 3.92
C ALA A 97 -14.04 -5.57 5.02
N GLY A 98 -14.58 -4.40 4.68
CA GLY A 98 -14.82 -3.31 5.63
C GLY A 98 -14.34 -1.97 5.11
N ASN A 99 -14.46 -0.97 5.97
CA ASN A 99 -14.17 0.42 5.60
C ASN A 99 -12.74 0.83 5.99
N ALA A 100 -12.13 0.22 7.01
CA ALA A 100 -10.81 0.62 7.48
C ALA A 100 -9.72 -0.40 7.13
N ALA A 101 -8.55 0.10 6.71
CA ALA A 101 -7.38 -0.71 6.40
C ALA A 101 -6.09 0.06 6.70
N ALA A 102 -5.02 -0.65 7.04
CA ALA A 102 -3.69 -0.05 7.12
C ALA A 102 -2.60 -1.07 6.75
N VAL A 103 -1.49 -0.57 6.20
CA VAL A 103 -0.27 -1.34 5.92
C VAL A 103 0.99 -0.61 6.39
N GLY A 104 2.07 -1.38 6.54
CA GLY A 104 3.35 -0.89 7.04
C GLY A 104 3.50 -1.03 8.56
N SER A 105 4.67 -0.62 9.08
CA SER A 105 5.04 -0.88 10.47
C SER A 105 4.21 -0.12 11.51
N GLY A 106 3.53 0.96 11.13
CA GLY A 106 2.60 1.66 12.02
C GLY A 106 1.14 1.24 11.89
N ALA A 107 0.82 0.26 11.03
CA ALA A 107 -0.56 -0.16 10.76
C ALA A 107 -1.39 -0.52 12.02
N PRO A 108 -0.87 -1.25 13.02
CA PRO A 108 -1.64 -1.57 14.22
C PRO A 108 -2.08 -0.32 15.00
N TYR A 109 -1.23 0.71 15.05
CA TYR A 109 -1.55 1.97 15.73
C TYR A 109 -2.58 2.78 14.95
N ALA A 110 -2.44 2.86 13.62
CA ALA A 110 -3.42 3.54 12.76
C ALA A 110 -4.80 2.87 12.84
N LEU A 111 -4.85 1.54 12.78
CA LEU A 111 -6.09 0.78 12.93
C LEU A 111 -6.74 1.01 14.30
N THR A 112 -5.93 1.02 15.35
CA THR A 112 -6.44 1.28 16.71
C THR A 112 -6.98 2.70 16.84
N ALA A 113 -6.29 3.70 16.29
CA ALA A 113 -6.76 5.08 16.30
C ALA A 113 -8.08 5.23 15.53
N MET A 114 -8.17 4.66 14.31
CA MET A 114 -9.42 4.67 13.54
C MET A 114 -10.58 3.97 14.26
N PHE A 115 -10.29 2.90 15.01
CA PHE A 115 -11.31 2.21 15.81
C PHE A 115 -11.78 3.03 17.03
N MET A 116 -10.90 3.84 17.62
CA MET A 116 -11.20 4.62 18.81
C MET A 116 -11.92 5.94 18.54
N GLY A 117 -11.88 6.45 17.31
CA GLY A 117 -12.38 7.79 16.93
C GLY A 117 -11.50 8.92 17.43
#